data_AF-A0A8T3LG78-F1
#
_entry.id   AF-A0A8T3LG78-F1
#
_cell.length_a   1.000
_cell.length_b   1.000
_cell.length_c   1.000
_cell.angle_alpha   90.00
_cell.angle_beta   90.00
_cell.angle_gamma   90.00
#
_symmetry.space_group_name_H-M   'P 1'
#
loop_
_entity.id
_entity.type
_entity.pdbx_description
1 polymer ?
#
loop_
_entity_poly.entity_id
_entity_poly.type
_entity_poly.pdbx_seq_one_letter_code
_entity_poly.pdbx_strand_id
1 'polypeptide(L)'
;GPEYKHQEMGQPNVSTERRELVVRWISTVGNYDYIFDWIFHENGTIGIDAGATGIEAVKGVKAKTMHDETAKDDTRYGTLIDHNIVGTTHQHIYNFRLDLDVDGENNSLVAMDPVVKPNTAGGPRTSTMQVNQYNIGNEQDAAQKFDPGTIRLLSNPNKENRMGNPVSYQIIPYAGGTHPVAKGAQFAPDEWIYHRLSFMDKQLWVTRYHPGERFPEGKYPNRSTHDTGLGQYSKDNESLDNTDAVVWMTTGTTHVARAEEWPIM
;
A
#
# COMPACT_ATOMS: atom_id res chain seq x y z
N GLY A 1 19.50 10.32 8.87
CA GLY A 1 19.83 11.44 7.96
C GLY A 1 19.62 12.77 8.66
N PRO A 2 19.60 13.93 7.98
CA PRO A 2 19.15 15.18 8.59
C PRO A 2 17.61 15.22 8.70
N GLU A 3 17.06 15.62 9.85
CA GLU A 3 15.62 15.86 10.02
C GLU A 3 15.19 17.08 9.21
N TYR A 4 15.94 18.16 9.39
CA TYR A 4 15.93 19.30 8.50
C TYR A 4 17.33 19.90 8.38
N LYS A 5 17.53 20.67 7.31
CA LYS A 5 18.77 21.41 7.07
C LYS A 5 18.45 22.71 6.36
N HIS A 6 19.08 23.79 6.81
CA HIS A 6 19.07 25.07 6.11
C HIS A 6 20.49 25.66 6.13
N GLN A 7 21.05 25.84 4.94
CA GLN A 7 22.34 26.49 4.73
C GLN A 7 22.09 27.83 4.07
N GLU A 8 21.82 28.84 4.89
CA GLU A 8 21.69 30.21 4.40
C GLU A 8 23.07 30.75 4.00
N MET A 9 23.10 31.53 2.92
CA MET A 9 24.36 32.05 2.40
C MET A 9 24.91 33.10 3.37
N GLY A 10 26.19 32.97 3.77
CA GLY A 10 26.81 33.90 4.70
C GLY A 10 26.35 33.81 6.16
N GLN A 11 25.58 32.77 6.52
CA GLN A 11 25.14 32.49 7.90
C GLN A 11 25.65 31.12 8.38
N PRO A 12 25.72 30.89 9.70
CA PRO A 12 26.00 29.57 10.26
C PRO A 12 24.95 28.54 9.80
N ASN A 13 25.42 27.33 9.48
CA ASN A 13 24.55 26.21 9.13
C ASN A 13 23.60 25.85 10.28
N VAL A 14 22.35 25.51 9.95
CA VAL A 14 21.40 24.88 10.87
C VAL A 14 21.08 23.49 10.35
N SER A 15 21.29 22.47 11.17
CA SER A 15 20.92 21.08 10.85
C SER A 15 20.65 20.31 12.13
N THR A 16 19.68 19.42 12.07
CA THR A 16 19.37 18.45 13.11
C THR A 16 19.36 17.06 12.49
N GLU A 17 19.74 16.05 13.25
CA GLU A 17 19.65 14.66 12.80
C GLU A 17 18.23 14.12 12.97
N ARG A 18 17.79 13.30 12.01
CA ARG A 18 16.57 12.49 12.10
C ARG A 18 16.88 11.22 12.84
N ARG A 19 16.06 10.91 13.85
CA ARG A 19 16.00 9.60 14.48
C ARG A 19 14.66 8.94 14.19
N GLU A 20 14.74 7.62 14.07
CA GLU A 20 13.61 6.73 13.83
C GLU A 20 13.69 5.60 14.86
N LEU A 21 12.58 5.33 15.53
CA LEU A 21 12.43 4.13 16.35
C LEU A 21 11.77 3.06 15.48
N VAL A 22 12.49 1.98 15.23
CA VAL A 22 11.99 0.85 14.44
C VAL A 22 11.60 -0.30 15.35
N VAL A 23 10.35 -0.73 15.26
CA VAL A 23 9.88 -1.99 15.84
C VAL A 23 9.82 -3.03 14.71
N ARG A 24 10.85 -3.89 14.68
CA ARG A 24 11.01 -4.93 13.67
C ARG A 24 10.43 -6.26 14.14
N TRP A 25 9.65 -6.90 13.29
CA TRP A 25 9.20 -8.29 13.46
C TRP A 25 9.54 -9.10 12.21
N ILE A 26 9.95 -10.36 12.40
CA ILE A 26 10.28 -11.28 11.30
C ILE A 26 9.43 -12.54 11.48
N SER A 27 8.82 -13.00 10.39
CA SER A 27 8.04 -14.23 10.33
C SER A 27 8.41 -15.05 9.12
N THR A 28 8.80 -16.30 9.36
CA THR A 28 9.11 -17.28 8.32
C THR A 28 7.93 -18.22 8.12
N VAL A 29 7.47 -18.39 6.87
CA VAL A 29 6.41 -19.33 6.52
C VAL A 29 6.87 -20.23 5.38
N GLY A 30 7.31 -21.44 5.72
CA GLY A 30 7.87 -22.37 4.76
C GLY A 30 9.18 -21.86 4.17
N ASN A 31 9.15 -21.38 2.93
CA ASN A 31 10.33 -20.98 2.16
C ASN A 31 10.62 -19.47 2.19
N TYR A 32 9.64 -18.63 2.54
CA TYR A 32 9.80 -17.16 2.58
C TYR A 32 9.95 -16.63 4.01
N ASP A 33 10.75 -15.58 4.14
CA ASP A 33 10.98 -14.79 5.34
C ASP A 33 10.47 -13.36 5.12
N TYR A 34 9.50 -12.95 5.93
CA TYR A 34 8.89 -11.61 5.86
C TYR A 34 9.37 -10.75 7.02
N ILE A 35 9.78 -9.52 6.71
CA ILE A 35 10.29 -8.52 7.66
C ILE A 35 9.30 -7.36 7.69
N PHE A 36 8.79 -7.01 8.86
CA PHE A 36 7.87 -5.89 9.05
C PHE A 36 8.50 -4.87 9.99
N ASP A 37 8.68 -3.64 9.49
CA ASP A 37 9.20 -2.52 10.27
C ASP A 37 8.09 -1.50 10.50
N TRP A 38 7.73 -1.29 11.77
CA TRP A 38 6.93 -0.13 12.18
C TRP A 38 7.89 0.98 12.61
N ILE A 39 7.90 2.08 11.85
CA ILE A 39 8.92 3.12 11.91
C ILE A 39 8.30 4.40 12.49
N PHE A 40 8.65 4.74 13.73
CA PHE A 40 8.15 5.93 14.41
C PHE A 40 9.16 7.06 14.29
N HIS A 41 8.75 8.16 13.65
CA HIS A 41 9.58 9.34 13.46
C HIS A 41 9.30 10.38 14.55
N GLU A 42 10.33 11.13 14.99
CA GLU A 42 10.16 12.21 15.99
C GLU A 42 9.19 13.31 15.53
N ASN A 43 9.02 13.50 14.23
CA ASN A 43 8.12 14.49 13.65
C ASN A 43 6.65 14.04 13.55
N GLY A 44 6.30 12.87 14.08
CA GLY A 44 4.94 12.33 14.10
C GLY A 44 4.60 11.40 12.94
N THR A 45 5.48 11.24 11.94
CA THR A 45 5.28 10.27 10.85
C THR A 45 5.36 8.83 11.38
N ILE A 46 4.53 7.94 10.83
CA ILE A 46 4.63 6.50 11.01
C ILE A 46 4.84 5.85 9.64
N GLY A 47 5.95 5.14 9.48
CA GLY A 47 6.23 4.27 8.34
C GLY A 47 5.88 2.81 8.66
N ILE A 48 5.47 2.06 7.63
CA ILE A 48 5.25 0.63 7.70
C ILE A 48 5.88 0.00 6.46
N ASP A 49 7.03 -0.67 6.65
CA ASP A 49 7.74 -1.33 5.56
C ASP A 49 7.58 -2.85 5.66
N ALA A 50 7.46 -3.50 4.50
CA ALA A 50 7.41 -4.96 4.37
C ALA A 50 8.54 -5.43 3.43
N GLY A 51 9.52 -6.14 3.99
CA GLY A 51 10.59 -6.81 3.25
C GLY A 51 10.29 -8.30 3.05
N ALA A 52 10.76 -8.86 1.92
CA ALA A 52 10.71 -10.29 1.63
C ALA A 52 12.11 -10.79 1.24
N THR A 53 12.51 -11.90 1.84
CA THR A 53 13.75 -12.66 1.55
C THR A 53 13.45 -14.16 1.75
N GLY A 54 14.46 -15.01 1.70
CA GLY A 54 14.32 -16.46 1.80
C GLY A 54 14.55 -17.14 0.46
N ILE A 55 13.92 -18.29 0.26
CA ILE A 55 14.16 -19.18 -0.88
C ILE A 55 12.92 -19.18 -1.78
N GLU A 56 13.08 -19.00 -3.09
CA GLU A 56 11.95 -19.03 -4.01
C GLU A 56 11.24 -20.39 -4.08
N ALA A 57 9.94 -20.35 -4.40
CA ALA A 57 9.19 -21.53 -4.81
C ALA A 57 9.44 -21.81 -6.30
N VAL A 58 10.18 -22.89 -6.58
CA VAL A 58 10.68 -23.18 -7.93
C VAL A 58 9.94 -24.32 -8.63
N LYS A 59 9.94 -24.26 -9.97
CA LYS A 59 9.47 -25.33 -10.85
C LYS A 59 10.68 -26.04 -11.48
N GLY A 60 10.73 -27.36 -11.32
CA GLY A 60 11.67 -28.20 -12.06
C GLY A 60 11.31 -28.26 -13.55
N VAL A 61 12.27 -27.98 -14.43
CA VAL A 61 12.08 -27.93 -15.89
C VAL A 61 13.19 -28.68 -16.64
N LYS A 62 12.98 -28.95 -17.94
CA LYS A 62 13.98 -29.69 -18.74
C LYS A 62 15.11 -28.78 -19.22
N ALA A 63 14.80 -27.54 -19.55
CA ALA A 63 15.78 -26.56 -20.00
C ALA A 63 16.86 -26.31 -18.93
N LYS A 64 18.11 -26.35 -19.35
CA LYS A 64 19.28 -25.89 -18.60
C LYS A 64 19.62 -24.46 -18.98
N THR A 65 19.44 -24.08 -20.24
CA THR A 65 19.66 -22.72 -20.72
C THR A 65 18.49 -22.24 -21.58
N MET A 66 18.44 -20.94 -21.86
CA MET A 66 17.44 -20.38 -22.79
C MET A 66 17.62 -20.84 -24.25
N HIS A 67 18.68 -21.57 -24.57
CA HIS A 67 18.93 -22.14 -25.90
C HIS A 67 18.31 -23.53 -26.09
N ASP A 68 17.80 -24.16 -25.03
CA ASP A 68 17.22 -25.50 -25.10
C ASP A 68 15.80 -25.48 -25.68
N GLU A 69 15.41 -26.59 -26.31
CA GLU A 69 14.15 -26.71 -27.06
C GLU A 69 12.91 -26.32 -26.23
N THR A 70 12.87 -26.71 -24.96
CA THR A 70 11.71 -26.47 -24.09
C THR A 70 11.75 -25.12 -23.38
N ALA A 71 12.85 -24.34 -23.48
CA ALA A 71 13.04 -23.14 -22.67
C ALA A 71 11.87 -22.17 -22.77
N LYS A 72 11.36 -21.90 -23.98
CA LYS A 72 10.23 -21.00 -24.21
C LYS A 72 8.95 -21.44 -23.46
N ASP A 73 8.65 -22.73 -23.46
CA ASP A 73 7.46 -23.27 -22.79
C ASP A 73 7.69 -23.44 -21.28
N ASP A 74 8.91 -23.83 -20.89
CA ASP A 74 9.34 -23.96 -19.51
C ASP A 74 9.26 -22.61 -18.77
N THR A 75 9.65 -21.51 -19.43
CA THR A 75 9.66 -20.14 -18.87
C THR A 75 8.40 -19.32 -19.17
N ARG A 76 7.31 -19.95 -19.63
CA ARG A 76 6.05 -19.22 -19.90
C ARG A 76 5.50 -18.48 -18.69
N TYR A 77 5.77 -19.00 -17.49
CA TYR A 77 5.21 -18.51 -16.22
C TYR A 77 6.29 -18.11 -15.21
N GLY A 78 7.53 -17.89 -15.65
CA GLY A 78 8.64 -17.58 -14.74
C GLY A 78 9.99 -17.54 -15.44
N THR A 79 10.99 -17.00 -14.75
CA THR A 79 12.36 -16.89 -15.26
C THR A 79 13.13 -18.19 -15.03
N LEU A 80 13.93 -18.64 -16.00
CA LEU A 80 14.93 -19.69 -15.77
C LEU A 80 16.08 -19.09 -14.96
N ILE A 81 16.13 -19.37 -13.66
CA ILE A 81 17.07 -18.75 -12.70
C ILE A 81 18.31 -19.62 -12.45
N ASP A 82 18.21 -20.92 -12.73
CA ASP A 82 19.33 -21.87 -12.72
C ASP A 82 19.02 -23.03 -13.67
N HIS A 83 20.01 -23.87 -13.94
CA HIS A 83 19.85 -25.06 -14.75
C HIS A 83 18.71 -25.94 -14.20
N ASN A 84 17.68 -26.19 -15.01
CA ASN A 84 16.50 -26.98 -14.64
C ASN A 84 15.56 -26.33 -13.62
N ILE A 85 15.73 -25.05 -13.30
CA ILE A 85 15.01 -24.37 -12.20
C ILE A 85 14.40 -23.06 -12.69
N VAL A 86 13.07 -22.99 -12.65
CA VAL A 86 12.31 -21.76 -12.96
C VAL A 86 11.71 -21.15 -11.69
N GLY A 87 12.02 -19.89 -11.43
CA GLY A 87 11.33 -19.07 -10.43
C GLY A 87 9.97 -18.63 -10.97
N THR A 88 8.90 -19.24 -10.47
CA THR A 88 7.54 -19.01 -11.02
C THR A 88 7.05 -17.63 -10.57
N THR A 89 6.59 -16.82 -11.53
CA THR A 89 6.08 -15.47 -11.27
C THR A 89 4.89 -15.51 -10.31
N HIS A 90 4.91 -14.64 -9.29
CA HIS A 90 3.86 -14.55 -8.28
C HIS A 90 3.73 -13.11 -7.73
N GLN A 91 2.82 -12.89 -6.78
CA GLN A 91 2.69 -11.60 -6.08
C GLN A 91 2.88 -11.79 -4.58
N HIS A 92 3.53 -10.82 -3.93
CA HIS A 92 3.46 -10.62 -2.49
C HIS A 92 2.52 -9.45 -2.23
N ILE A 93 1.39 -9.71 -1.55
CA ILE A 93 0.38 -8.68 -1.26
C ILE A 93 0.18 -8.65 0.25
N TYR A 94 0.48 -7.50 0.84
CA TYR A 94 0.33 -7.21 2.26
C TYR A 94 -0.89 -6.32 2.44
N ASN A 95 -1.63 -6.51 3.54
CA ASN A 95 -2.67 -5.58 3.95
C ASN A 95 -2.56 -5.29 5.45
N PHE A 96 -2.60 -4.00 5.81
CA PHE A 96 -2.48 -3.53 7.19
C PHE A 96 -3.79 -2.92 7.65
N ARG A 97 -4.34 -3.42 8.76
CA ARG A 97 -5.48 -2.82 9.47
C ARG A 97 -4.98 -1.74 10.42
N LEU A 98 -5.43 -0.51 10.22
CA LEU A 98 -5.00 0.68 10.94
C LEU A 98 -6.22 1.40 11.54
N ASP A 99 -6.43 1.18 12.82
CA ASP A 99 -7.47 1.84 13.63
C ASP A 99 -6.96 3.22 14.04
N LEU A 100 -7.16 4.22 13.17
CA LEU A 100 -6.60 5.55 13.38
C LEU A 100 -7.65 6.46 14.02
N ASP A 101 -7.46 6.80 15.30
CA ASP A 101 -8.23 7.84 15.98
C ASP A 101 -7.51 9.19 15.86
N VAL A 102 -7.71 9.89 14.75
CA VAL A 102 -7.00 11.16 14.49
C VAL A 102 -7.47 12.24 15.46
N ASP A 103 -6.71 12.42 16.54
CA ASP A 103 -7.05 13.33 17.65
C ASP A 103 -8.47 13.07 18.21
N GLY A 104 -8.92 11.82 18.18
CA GLY A 104 -10.23 11.38 18.64
C GLY A 104 -10.98 10.51 17.62
N GLU A 105 -12.00 9.81 18.12
CA GLU A 105 -12.76 8.75 17.44
C GLU A 105 -13.43 9.20 16.13
N ASN A 106 -14.16 10.33 16.15
CA ASN A 106 -14.99 10.71 15.00
C ASN A 106 -14.17 11.39 13.90
N ASN A 107 -13.97 10.70 12.78
CA ASN A 107 -13.19 11.17 11.64
C ASN A 107 -13.98 11.11 10.32
N SER A 108 -13.44 11.71 9.27
CA SER A 108 -13.96 11.68 7.90
C SER A 108 -12.82 11.46 6.90
N LEU A 109 -13.07 10.67 5.85
CA LEU A 109 -12.14 10.49 4.75
C LEU A 109 -12.25 11.67 3.77
N VAL A 110 -11.12 12.32 3.48
CA VAL A 110 -11.04 13.48 2.60
C VAL A 110 -10.05 13.22 1.48
N ALA A 111 -10.47 13.48 0.24
CA ALA A 111 -9.61 13.49 -0.93
C ALA A 111 -9.14 14.91 -1.24
N MET A 112 -7.89 15.04 -1.64
CA MET A 112 -7.28 16.25 -2.18
C MET A 112 -6.52 15.87 -3.44
N ASP A 113 -7.11 16.13 -4.60
CA ASP A 113 -6.52 15.78 -5.90
C ASP A 113 -5.85 17.01 -6.51
N PRO A 114 -4.50 17.04 -6.62
CA PRO A 114 -3.79 18.11 -7.31
C PRO A 114 -4.14 18.14 -8.79
N VAL A 115 -4.53 19.30 -9.31
CA VAL A 115 -5.00 19.47 -10.69
C VAL A 115 -4.48 20.76 -11.31
N VAL A 116 -4.37 20.75 -12.64
CA VAL A 116 -4.13 21.95 -13.43
C VAL A 116 -5.48 22.55 -13.83
N LYS A 117 -5.71 23.82 -13.51
CA LYS A 117 -6.90 24.56 -13.94
C LYS A 117 -6.51 25.80 -14.76
N PRO A 118 -7.40 26.28 -15.66
CA PRO A 118 -7.17 27.53 -16.39
C PRO A 118 -6.94 28.71 -15.44
N ASN A 119 -6.00 29.59 -15.79
CA ASN A 119 -5.77 30.80 -15.03
C ASN A 119 -6.91 31.81 -15.27
N THR A 120 -7.54 32.29 -14.21
CA THR A 120 -8.60 33.31 -14.24
C THR A 120 -8.17 34.64 -13.60
N ALA A 121 -6.95 34.74 -13.10
CA ALA A 121 -6.44 35.93 -12.38
C ALA A 121 -5.74 36.96 -13.30
N GLY A 122 -5.64 36.68 -14.61
CA GLY A 122 -4.90 37.51 -15.56
C GLY A 122 -3.38 37.30 -15.52
N GLY A 123 -2.64 38.17 -16.22
CA GLY A 123 -1.19 38.04 -16.38
C GLY A 123 -0.76 37.00 -17.43
N PRO A 124 0.55 36.72 -17.56
CA PRO A 124 1.09 35.91 -18.67
C PRO A 124 0.82 34.40 -18.59
N ARG A 125 0.45 33.89 -17.40
CA ARG A 125 0.26 32.45 -17.15
C ARG A 125 -1.07 31.98 -17.74
N THR A 126 -1.06 30.82 -18.40
CA THR A 126 -2.27 30.20 -18.95
C THR A 126 -2.99 29.28 -17.96
N SER A 127 -2.27 28.75 -16.96
CA SER A 127 -2.80 27.79 -15.99
C SER A 127 -2.21 27.92 -14.59
N THR A 128 -2.89 27.33 -13.62
CA THR A 128 -2.51 27.26 -12.20
C THR A 128 -2.59 25.84 -11.66
N MET A 129 -1.83 25.58 -10.60
CA MET A 129 -1.94 24.36 -9.81
C MET A 129 -2.99 24.63 -8.72
N GLN A 130 -3.99 23.76 -8.63
CA GLN A 130 -5.07 23.84 -7.65
C GLN A 130 -5.33 22.45 -7.07
N VAL A 131 -6.23 22.37 -6.09
CA VAL A 131 -6.64 21.10 -5.47
C VAL A 131 -8.15 20.97 -5.61
N ASN A 132 -8.62 19.83 -6.10
CA ASN A 132 -10.02 19.44 -5.92
C ASN A 132 -10.12 18.71 -4.58
N GLN A 133 -10.79 19.32 -3.61
CA GLN A 133 -11.01 18.74 -2.30
C GLN A 133 -12.47 18.32 -2.12
N TYR A 134 -12.71 17.10 -1.65
CA TYR A 134 -14.05 16.56 -1.40
C TYR A 134 -14.01 15.42 -0.36
N ASN A 135 -15.12 15.21 0.34
CA ASN A 135 -15.29 14.08 1.25
C ASN A 135 -15.59 12.79 0.48
N ILE A 136 -15.15 11.67 1.02
CA ILE A 136 -15.56 10.33 0.60
C ILE A 136 -16.43 9.76 1.72
N GLY A 137 -17.75 9.88 1.55
CA GLY A 137 -18.69 9.71 2.65
C GLY A 137 -19.19 8.28 2.90
N ASN A 138 -18.75 7.28 2.12
CA ASN A 138 -19.18 5.88 2.25
C ASN A 138 -18.07 4.87 1.91
N GLU A 139 -18.24 3.64 2.39
CA GLU A 139 -17.22 2.59 2.32
C GLU A 139 -16.94 2.07 0.90
N GLN A 140 -17.95 2.03 0.02
CA GLN A 140 -17.76 1.56 -1.36
C GLN A 140 -16.92 2.53 -2.19
N ASP A 141 -17.13 3.84 -2.01
CA ASP A 141 -16.29 4.87 -2.62
C ASP A 141 -14.90 4.92 -1.98
N ALA A 142 -14.80 4.60 -0.68
CA ALA A 142 -13.52 4.52 0.02
C ALA A 142 -12.65 3.34 -0.44
N ALA A 143 -13.25 2.22 -0.84
CA ALA A 143 -12.57 1.06 -1.43
C ALA A 143 -12.05 1.38 -2.84
N GLN A 144 -10.83 1.90 -2.95
CA GLN A 144 -10.33 2.54 -4.17
C GLN A 144 -8.91 2.13 -4.55
N LYS A 145 -8.58 2.35 -5.83
CA LYS A 145 -7.19 2.36 -6.28
C LYS A 145 -6.50 3.59 -5.70
N PHE A 146 -5.21 3.47 -5.36
CA PHE A 146 -4.42 4.60 -4.91
C PHE A 146 -3.56 5.16 -6.05
N ASP A 147 -3.71 6.45 -6.34
CA ASP A 147 -2.80 7.20 -7.20
C ASP A 147 -1.81 7.97 -6.32
N PRO A 148 -0.49 7.67 -6.36
CA PRO A 148 0.51 8.36 -5.55
C PRO A 148 0.69 9.85 -5.89
N GLY A 149 0.05 10.34 -6.96
CA GLY A 149 -0.05 11.78 -7.27
C GLY A 149 -1.17 12.51 -6.50
N THR A 150 -2.04 11.78 -5.80
CA THR A 150 -3.16 12.33 -5.04
C THR A 150 -2.90 12.29 -3.53
N ILE A 151 -3.70 13.03 -2.76
CA ILE A 151 -3.63 13.06 -1.29
C ILE A 151 -4.93 12.46 -0.74
N ARG A 152 -4.79 11.58 0.25
CA ARG A 152 -5.89 11.01 1.03
C ARG A 152 -5.64 11.29 2.50
N LEU A 153 -6.61 11.91 3.16
CA LEU A 153 -6.54 12.29 4.56
C LEU A 153 -7.63 11.57 5.35
N LEU A 154 -7.28 11.05 6.53
CA LEU A 154 -8.26 10.86 7.59
C LEU A 154 -8.22 12.11 8.46
N SER A 155 -9.31 12.86 8.47
CA SER A 155 -9.42 14.16 9.11
C SER A 155 -10.41 14.11 10.26
N ASN A 156 -10.11 14.80 11.35
CA ASN A 156 -11.08 15.03 12.41
C ASN A 156 -11.83 16.34 12.12
N PRO A 157 -13.12 16.30 11.73
CA PRO A 157 -13.85 17.51 11.40
C PRO A 157 -14.23 18.34 12.64
N ASN A 158 -13.99 17.82 13.85
CA ASN A 158 -14.36 18.46 15.12
C ASN A 158 -13.19 19.21 15.77
N LYS A 159 -11.98 19.10 15.21
CA LYS A 159 -10.77 19.72 15.75
C LYS A 159 -9.95 20.35 14.63
N GLU A 160 -9.51 21.58 14.88
CA GLU A 160 -8.73 22.35 13.93
C GLU A 160 -7.36 22.72 14.53
N ASN A 161 -6.37 22.85 13.66
CA ASN A 161 -5.08 23.43 14.04
C ASN A 161 -5.18 24.96 14.17
N ARG A 162 -4.06 25.60 14.53
CA ARG A 162 -3.98 27.06 14.72
C ARG A 162 -4.45 27.90 13.52
N MET A 163 -4.46 27.34 12.31
CA MET A 163 -4.86 28.03 11.08
C MET A 163 -6.30 27.71 10.67
N GLY A 164 -7.06 26.97 11.49
CA GLY A 164 -8.44 26.58 11.19
C GLY A 164 -8.55 25.42 10.19
N ASN A 165 -7.46 24.69 9.91
CA ASN A 165 -7.54 23.49 9.08
C ASN A 165 -7.81 22.26 9.95
N PRO A 166 -8.65 21.30 9.52
CA PRO A 166 -8.90 20.06 10.24
C PRO A 166 -7.60 19.30 10.55
N VAL A 167 -7.42 18.88 11.80
CA VAL A 167 -6.29 18.00 12.15
C VAL A 167 -6.44 16.67 11.42
N SER A 168 -5.36 16.21 10.78
CA SER A 168 -5.43 15.12 9.80
C SER A 168 -4.16 14.29 9.80
N TYR A 169 -4.28 13.01 9.46
CA TYR A 169 -3.17 12.17 8.99
C TYR A 169 -3.32 11.89 7.49
N GLN A 170 -2.22 12.01 6.75
CA GLN A 170 -2.17 11.60 5.35
C GLN A 170 -1.86 10.10 5.25
N ILE A 171 -2.63 9.40 4.43
CA ILE A 171 -2.52 7.95 4.23
C ILE A 171 -1.87 7.70 2.86
N ILE A 172 -0.78 6.93 2.85
CA ILE A 172 0.00 6.62 1.64
C ILE A 172 0.22 5.09 1.58
N PRO A 173 -0.70 4.33 0.96
CA PRO A 173 -0.56 2.87 0.84
C PRO A 173 0.63 2.44 -0.02
N TYR A 174 1.09 3.30 -0.94
CA TYR A 174 2.25 3.04 -1.79
C TYR A 174 3.22 4.23 -1.77
N ALA A 175 4.30 4.08 -1.00
CA ALA A 175 5.38 5.06 -0.87
C ALA A 175 6.68 4.66 -1.62
N GLY A 176 6.67 3.51 -2.30
CA GLY A 176 7.82 2.97 -3.00
C GLY A 176 7.89 1.45 -2.93
N GLY A 177 8.87 0.86 -3.60
CA GLY A 177 9.16 -0.57 -3.60
C GLY A 177 10.40 -0.87 -4.43
N THR A 178 11.08 -1.97 -4.11
CA THR A 178 12.30 -2.40 -4.82
C THR A 178 12.02 -3.41 -5.94
N HIS A 179 10.88 -4.11 -5.88
CA HIS A 179 10.36 -4.94 -6.97
C HIS A 179 9.26 -4.22 -7.75
N PRO A 180 8.89 -4.71 -8.95
CA PRO A 180 7.76 -4.17 -9.71
C PRO A 180 6.47 -4.14 -8.88
N VAL A 181 5.75 -3.03 -8.93
CA VAL A 181 4.57 -2.79 -8.10
C VAL A 181 3.37 -3.59 -8.59
N ALA A 182 2.64 -4.20 -7.65
CA ALA A 182 1.31 -4.74 -7.93
C ALA A 182 0.29 -3.59 -8.07
N LYS A 183 -0.12 -3.26 -9.30
CA LYS A 183 -1.23 -2.32 -9.54
C LYS A 183 -2.59 -2.84 -9.03
N GLY A 184 -2.66 -4.12 -8.71
CA GLY A 184 -3.83 -4.86 -8.29
C GLY A 184 -3.55 -6.35 -8.40
N ALA A 185 -4.61 -7.14 -8.36
CA ALA A 185 -4.52 -8.58 -8.54
C ALA A 185 -4.14 -8.92 -10.00
N GLN A 186 -3.11 -9.73 -10.21
CA GLN A 186 -2.77 -10.31 -11.52
C GLN A 186 -3.61 -11.57 -11.81
N PHE A 187 -4.93 -11.42 -11.66
CA PHE A 187 -5.92 -12.46 -11.86
C PHE A 187 -7.08 -11.91 -12.70
N ALA A 188 -7.68 -12.77 -13.52
CA ALA A 188 -8.93 -12.41 -14.16
C ALA A 188 -10.05 -12.29 -13.09
N PRO A 189 -11.05 -11.39 -13.25
CA PRO A 189 -12.07 -11.17 -12.21
C PRO A 189 -12.95 -12.38 -11.90
N ASP A 190 -13.01 -13.37 -12.80
CA ASP A 190 -13.73 -14.62 -12.67
C ASP A 190 -12.92 -15.74 -11.99
N GLU A 191 -11.65 -15.49 -11.65
CA GLU A 191 -10.84 -16.40 -10.86
C GLU A 191 -11.37 -16.52 -9.43
N TRP A 192 -11.42 -17.75 -8.91
CA TRP A 192 -11.90 -18.00 -7.54
C TRP A 192 -11.12 -17.24 -6.48
N ILE A 193 -9.81 -17.07 -6.66
CA ILE A 193 -8.99 -16.31 -5.70
C ILE A 193 -9.34 -14.82 -5.72
N TYR A 194 -9.62 -14.26 -6.91
CA TYR A 194 -10.06 -12.88 -7.06
C TYR A 194 -11.40 -12.67 -6.34
N HIS A 195 -12.36 -13.58 -6.54
CA HIS A 195 -13.68 -13.54 -5.90
C HIS A 195 -13.66 -13.74 -4.37
N ARG A 196 -12.65 -14.44 -3.85
CA ARG A 196 -12.52 -14.73 -2.42
C ARG A 196 -11.82 -13.62 -1.63
N LEU A 197 -10.99 -12.80 -2.29
CA LEU A 197 -10.03 -11.90 -1.65
C LEU A 197 -10.03 -10.51 -2.30
N SER A 198 -11.13 -9.76 -2.13
CA SER A 198 -11.31 -8.45 -2.77
C SER A 198 -10.19 -7.45 -2.43
N PHE A 199 -9.60 -7.58 -1.24
CA PHE A 199 -8.55 -6.68 -0.74
C PHE A 199 -7.33 -6.58 -1.67
N MET A 200 -7.08 -7.62 -2.48
CA MET A 200 -5.93 -7.69 -3.39
C MET A 200 -5.97 -6.63 -4.51
N ASP A 201 -7.16 -6.12 -4.83
CA ASP A 201 -7.36 -5.28 -6.02
C ASP A 201 -7.68 -3.81 -5.73
N LYS A 202 -7.60 -3.36 -4.47
CA LYS A 202 -7.72 -1.94 -4.10
C LYS A 202 -6.69 -1.62 -3.02
N GLN A 203 -5.95 -0.53 -3.18
CA GLN A 203 -4.85 -0.15 -2.29
C GLN A 203 -5.33 0.54 -1.01
N LEU A 204 -6.46 1.23 -1.06
CA LEU A 204 -7.05 1.91 0.09
C LEU A 204 -8.47 1.40 0.33
N TRP A 205 -8.76 1.09 1.58
CA TRP A 205 -10.10 0.84 2.10
C TRP A 205 -10.29 1.65 3.38
N VAL A 206 -11.51 2.09 3.62
CA VAL A 206 -11.92 2.61 4.93
C VAL A 206 -13.29 2.00 5.25
N THR A 207 -13.42 1.44 6.46
CA THR A 207 -14.66 0.85 6.96
C THR A 207 -15.01 1.49 8.30
N ARG A 208 -16.26 1.38 8.74
CA ARG A 208 -16.61 1.70 10.13
C ARG A 208 -15.91 0.75 11.09
N TYR A 209 -15.59 1.23 12.28
CA TYR A 209 -15.01 0.37 13.30
C TYR A 209 -16.01 -0.68 13.79
N HIS A 210 -15.60 -1.94 13.68
CA HIS A 210 -16.20 -3.06 14.37
C HIS A 210 -15.11 -3.95 15.00
N PRO A 211 -15.24 -4.35 16.27
CA PRO A 211 -14.20 -5.11 16.96
C PRO A 211 -13.95 -6.50 16.35
N GLY A 212 -14.96 -7.07 15.69
CA GLY A 212 -14.92 -8.37 15.03
C GLY A 212 -14.32 -8.37 13.61
N GLU A 213 -14.14 -7.20 13.01
CA GLU A 213 -13.64 -7.04 11.63
C GLU A 213 -12.15 -6.76 11.66
N ARG A 214 -11.36 -7.83 11.53
CA ARG A 214 -9.91 -7.78 11.80
C ARG A 214 -9.02 -8.26 10.66
N PHE A 215 -9.55 -9.09 9.78
CA PHE A 215 -8.76 -9.81 8.78
C PHE A 215 -9.25 -9.44 7.38
N PRO A 216 -8.40 -8.89 6.49
CA PRO A 216 -8.80 -8.50 5.13
C PRO A 216 -9.25 -9.69 4.27
N GLU A 217 -8.80 -10.90 4.58
CA GLU A 217 -9.18 -12.17 3.96
C GLU A 217 -10.35 -12.89 4.67
N GLY A 218 -10.84 -12.32 5.77
CA GLY A 218 -11.87 -12.91 6.61
C GLY A 218 -11.33 -13.86 7.68
N LYS A 219 -12.20 -14.23 8.63
CA LYS A 219 -11.79 -14.98 9.84
C LYS A 219 -11.31 -16.41 9.55
N TYR A 220 -11.86 -17.06 8.53
CA TYR A 220 -11.55 -18.45 8.18
C TYR A 220 -11.33 -18.59 6.66
N PRO A 221 -10.19 -18.13 6.15
CA PRO A 221 -9.95 -18.03 4.70
C PRO A 221 -9.70 -19.39 4.03
N ASN A 222 -9.33 -20.42 4.80
CA ASN A 222 -9.04 -21.74 4.27
C ASN A 222 -10.28 -22.34 3.60
N ARG A 223 -10.21 -22.51 2.28
CA ARG A 223 -11.31 -22.99 1.42
C ARG A 223 -12.60 -22.17 1.52
N SER A 224 -12.50 -20.88 1.82
CA SER A 224 -13.64 -19.96 1.76
C SER A 224 -14.31 -20.00 0.37
N THR A 225 -15.64 -19.97 0.33
CA THR A 225 -16.42 -20.04 -0.92
C THR A 225 -16.86 -18.66 -1.44
N HIS A 226 -16.66 -17.61 -0.64
CA HIS A 226 -16.89 -16.21 -0.97
C HIS A 226 -16.01 -15.34 -0.05
N ASP A 227 -15.93 -14.05 -0.34
CA ASP A 227 -15.27 -13.07 0.54
C ASP A 227 -16.02 -12.97 1.88
N THR A 228 -15.27 -13.00 2.98
CA THR A 228 -15.76 -12.78 4.36
C THR A 228 -14.88 -11.78 5.11
N GLY A 229 -13.99 -11.11 4.38
CA GLY A 229 -13.08 -10.07 4.82
C GLY A 229 -13.55 -8.71 4.30
N LEU A 230 -12.65 -7.94 3.71
CA LEU A 230 -12.94 -6.57 3.28
C LEU A 230 -14.09 -6.46 2.27
N GLY A 231 -14.27 -7.46 1.40
CA GLY A 231 -15.43 -7.48 0.50
C GLY A 231 -16.77 -7.63 1.23
N GLN A 232 -16.78 -8.24 2.42
CA GLN A 232 -17.96 -8.31 3.29
C GLN A 232 -18.09 -7.04 4.14
N TYR A 233 -17.00 -6.57 4.76
CA TYR A 233 -17.04 -5.44 5.70
C TYR A 233 -17.52 -4.15 5.03
N SER A 234 -17.05 -3.86 3.80
CA SER A 234 -17.46 -2.65 3.06
C SER A 234 -18.75 -2.82 2.25
N LYS A 235 -19.45 -3.95 2.39
CA LYS A 235 -20.56 -4.31 1.50
C LYS A 235 -21.80 -3.46 1.74
N ASP A 236 -22.10 -3.24 3.01
CA ASP A 236 -23.30 -2.52 3.46
C ASP A 236 -23.23 -1.01 3.18
N ASN A 237 -22.05 -0.55 2.75
CA ASN A 237 -21.79 0.80 2.27
C ASN A 237 -22.16 1.86 3.30
N GLU A 238 -21.74 1.63 4.53
CA GLU A 238 -22.12 2.51 5.62
C GLU A 238 -21.46 3.88 5.47
N SER A 239 -21.99 4.88 6.20
CA SER A 239 -21.42 6.23 6.15
C SER A 239 -20.09 6.30 6.90
N LEU A 240 -19.14 7.03 6.32
CA LEU A 240 -17.82 7.37 6.87
C LEU A 240 -17.72 8.84 7.30
N ASP A 241 -18.85 9.54 7.40
CA ASP A 241 -18.87 10.94 7.80
C ASP A 241 -18.91 11.07 9.32
N ASN A 242 -17.85 11.65 9.90
CA ASN A 242 -17.73 12.00 11.32
C ASN A 242 -18.04 10.81 12.25
N THR A 243 -17.34 9.70 12.03
CA THR A 243 -17.55 8.44 12.75
C THR A 243 -16.22 7.71 12.98
N ASP A 244 -16.24 6.67 13.80
CA ASP A 244 -15.09 5.80 14.04
C ASP A 244 -14.74 4.98 12.78
N ALA A 245 -13.51 5.13 12.29
CA ALA A 245 -13.08 4.65 10.99
C ALA A 245 -11.80 3.81 11.09
N VAL A 246 -11.79 2.68 10.39
CA VAL A 246 -10.62 1.80 10.25
C VAL A 246 -10.09 1.92 8.83
N VAL A 247 -8.82 2.31 8.70
CA VAL A 247 -8.10 2.36 7.43
C VAL A 247 -7.48 0.99 7.15
N TRP A 248 -7.53 0.55 5.90
CA TRP A 248 -6.81 -0.64 5.45
C TRP A 248 -5.96 -0.32 4.23
N MET A 249 -4.66 -0.58 4.33
CA MET A 249 -3.71 -0.35 3.24
C MET A 249 -3.29 -1.66 2.62
N THR A 250 -3.61 -1.87 1.34
CA THR A 250 -3.04 -2.95 0.54
C THR A 250 -1.84 -2.42 -0.27
N THR A 251 -0.70 -3.10 -0.14
CA THR A 251 0.50 -2.84 -0.94
C THR A 251 1.10 -4.16 -1.38
N GLY A 252 1.85 -4.18 -2.48
CA GLY A 252 2.43 -5.43 -2.96
C GLY A 252 3.31 -5.32 -4.18
N THR A 253 3.92 -6.44 -4.51
CA THR A 253 4.85 -6.60 -5.62
C THR A 253 4.36 -7.67 -6.59
N THR A 254 4.68 -7.51 -7.87
CA THR A 254 4.66 -8.59 -8.85
C THR A 254 6.09 -9.07 -9.04
N HIS A 255 6.38 -10.24 -8.50
CA HIS A 255 7.71 -10.81 -8.45
C HIS A 255 7.96 -11.66 -9.71
N VAL A 256 8.73 -11.08 -10.65
CA VAL A 256 9.34 -11.82 -11.76
C VAL A 256 10.80 -12.06 -11.37
N ALA A 257 11.13 -13.32 -11.11
CA ALA A 257 12.44 -13.72 -10.58
C ALA A 257 13.60 -13.38 -11.53
N ARG A 258 14.82 -13.40 -10.99
CA ARG A 258 16.09 -13.30 -11.74
C ARG A 258 17.18 -14.16 -11.11
N ALA A 259 18.28 -14.38 -11.83
CA ALA A 259 19.34 -15.27 -11.39
C ALA A 259 20.03 -14.81 -10.08
N GLU A 260 20.10 -13.50 -9.82
CA GLU A 260 20.72 -12.97 -8.60
C GLU A 260 19.92 -13.26 -7.32
N GLU A 261 18.71 -13.80 -7.43
CA GLU A 261 17.83 -14.17 -6.32
C GLU A 261 17.95 -15.67 -5.97
N TRP A 262 18.88 -16.39 -6.62
CA TRP A 262 19.14 -17.82 -6.41
C TRP A 262 20.59 -18.06 -5.94
N PRO A 263 20.82 -18.90 -4.91
CA PRO A 263 19.85 -19.78 -4.23
C PRO A 263 19.04 -19.11 -3.11
N ILE A 264 19.27 -17.83 -2.82
CA ILE A 264 18.59 -17.07 -1.77
C ILE A 264 18.41 -15.61 -2.24
N MET A 265 17.25 -15.03 -1.95
CA MET A 265 16.86 -13.65 -2.28
C MET A 265 17.43 -12.62 -1.32
#